data_AF-A0AAV2RYJ5-F1
#
_entry.id   AF-A0AAV2RYJ5-F1
#
_cell.length_a   1.000
_cell.length_b   1.000
_cell.length_c   1.000
_cell.angle_alpha   90.00
_cell.angle_beta   90.00
_cell.angle_gamma   90.00
#
_symmetry.space_group_name_H-M   'P 1'
#
loop_
_entity.id
_entity.type
_entity.pdbx_description
1 polymer ?
#
loop_
_entity_poly.entity_id
_entity_poly.type
_entity_poly.pdbx_seq_one_letter_code
_entity_poly.pdbx_strand_id
1 'polypeptide(L)'
;NKVMVLEAGPKDHLWNWKIHMPAALMYNLCDDKVNWYYHTEPEKSMNNRVMYWPRGRVWGGSSSLNAMVYIRGNALDYDGWEEAGAAGWSYADCLPYFRKSQQHELGG
;
A
#
# COMPACT_ATOMS: atom_id res chain seq x y z
N ASN A 1 12.65 -12.82 22.33
CA ASN A 1 12.33 -12.94 20.89
C ASN A 1 13.27 -12.06 20.08
N LYS A 2 13.85 -12.57 18.99
CA LYS A 2 14.62 -11.80 18.01
C LYS A 2 13.94 -11.94 16.65
N VAL A 3 13.72 -10.83 15.96
CA VAL A 3 13.06 -10.79 14.64
C VAL A 3 14.01 -10.11 13.65
N MET A 4 14.11 -10.65 12.45
CA MET A 4 14.89 -10.11 11.34
C MET A 4 13.97 -9.86 10.16
N VAL A 5 14.09 -8.69 9.52
CA VAL A 5 13.35 -8.32 8.31
C VAL A 5 14.35 -8.18 7.17
N LEU A 6 14.07 -8.81 6.04
CA LEU A 6 14.83 -8.67 4.80
C LEU A 6 14.00 -7.84 3.82
N GLU A 7 14.57 -6.73 3.37
CA GLU A 7 13.95 -5.80 2.42
C GLU A 7 14.89 -5.63 1.23
N ALA A 8 14.34 -5.70 0.01
CA ALA A 8 15.14 -5.59 -1.22
C ALA A 8 15.54 -4.15 -1.52
N GLY A 9 14.72 -3.18 -1.11
CA GLY A 9 14.95 -1.77 -1.31
C GLY A 9 15.94 -1.12 -0.37
N PRO A 10 16.40 0.09 -0.70
CA PRO A 10 17.22 0.87 0.21
C PRO A 10 16.42 1.24 1.47
N LYS A 11 17.17 1.58 2.51
CA LYS A 11 16.61 2.16 3.72
C LYS A 11 16.01 3.54 3.41
N ASP A 12 14.85 3.83 3.97
CA ASP A 12 14.30 5.18 3.95
C ASP A 12 15.03 6.03 5.00
N HIS A 13 15.70 7.07 4.53
CA HIS A 13 16.44 8.02 5.34
C HIS A 13 15.76 9.40 5.31
N LEU A 14 15.94 10.20 6.35
CA LEU A 14 15.35 11.55 6.45
C LEU A 14 15.75 12.49 5.30
N TRP A 15 16.91 12.27 4.66
CA TRP A 15 17.35 13.04 3.48
C TRP A 15 16.66 12.62 2.17
N ASN A 16 15.87 11.54 2.16
CA ASN A 16 15.02 11.16 1.04
C ASN A 16 13.76 12.05 0.98
N TRP A 17 13.94 13.37 0.91
CA TRP A 17 12.85 14.35 1.04
C TRP A 17 11.68 14.10 0.08
N LYS A 18 11.92 13.47 -1.07
CA LYS A 18 10.89 13.08 -2.04
C LYS A 18 9.90 12.05 -1.48
N ILE A 19 10.33 11.15 -0.61
CA ILE A 19 9.46 10.17 0.07
C ILE A 19 8.61 10.88 1.13
N HIS A 20 9.22 11.82 1.85
CA HIS A 20 8.58 12.54 2.96
C HIS A 20 7.70 13.72 2.52
N MET A 21 7.72 14.09 1.24
CA MET A 21 6.92 15.17 0.67
C MET A 21 5.82 14.59 -0.22
N PRO A 22 4.54 14.59 0.22
CA PRO A 22 3.44 13.98 -0.56
C PRO A 22 3.30 14.53 -1.98
N ALA A 23 3.56 15.84 -2.17
CA ALA A 23 3.52 16.48 -3.49
C ALA A 23 4.59 15.95 -4.46
N ALA A 24 5.64 15.32 -3.96
CA ALA A 24 6.73 14.75 -4.75
C ALA A 24 6.49 13.29 -5.17
N LEU A 25 5.28 12.74 -4.95
CA LEU A 25 4.88 11.37 -5.31
C LEU A 25 5.42 10.91 -6.68
N MET A 26 5.20 11.72 -7.72
CA MET A 26 5.58 11.37 -9.09
C MET A 26 7.08 11.16 -9.27
N TYR A 27 7.92 11.85 -8.49
CA TYR A 27 9.38 11.63 -8.53
C TYR A 27 9.74 10.21 -8.08
N ASN A 28 9.05 9.68 -7.06
CA ASN A 28 9.35 8.33 -6.57
C ASN A 28 8.74 7.26 -7.48
N LEU A 29 7.58 7.52 -8.07
CA LEU A 29 7.00 6.63 -9.08
C LEU A 29 7.90 6.56 -10.32
N CYS A 30 8.65 7.60 -10.66
CA CYS A 30 9.56 7.58 -11.81
C CYS A 30 11.01 7.18 -11.46
N ASP A 31 11.27 6.64 -10.25
CA ASP A 31 12.62 6.30 -9.78
C ASP A 31 12.78 4.78 -9.59
N ASP A 32 13.54 4.15 -10.49
CA ASP A 32 13.80 2.70 -10.51
C ASP A 32 14.61 2.19 -9.30
N LYS A 33 15.14 3.07 -8.45
CA LYS A 33 15.83 2.70 -7.21
C LYS A 33 14.86 2.33 -6.11
N VAL A 34 13.77 3.09 -5.98
CA VAL A 34 12.76 2.93 -4.92
C VAL A 34 11.46 2.29 -5.42
N ASN A 35 11.35 2.03 -6.71
CA ASN A 35 10.19 1.42 -7.34
C ASN A 35 10.62 0.27 -8.24
N TRP A 36 9.89 -0.84 -8.16
CA TRP A 36 10.11 -2.02 -9.01
C TRP A 36 9.83 -1.79 -10.49
N TYR A 37 9.01 -0.78 -10.82
CA TYR A 37 8.76 -0.35 -12.19
C TYR A 37 8.15 -1.44 -13.10
N TYR A 38 7.26 -2.27 -12.54
CA TYR A 38 6.61 -3.35 -13.27
C TYR A 38 5.71 -2.83 -14.39
N HIS A 39 5.52 -3.70 -15.38
CA HIS A 39 4.58 -3.53 -16.47
C HIS A 39 3.75 -4.80 -16.59
N THR A 40 2.45 -4.65 -16.88
CA THR A 40 1.59 -5.80 -17.16
C THR A 40 1.99 -6.45 -18.48
N GLU A 41 1.59 -7.71 -18.68
CA GLU A 41 1.47 -8.24 -20.03
C GLU A 41 0.37 -7.49 -20.82
N PRO A 42 0.36 -7.56 -22.16
CA PRO A 42 -0.70 -6.97 -22.97
C PRO A 42 -2.08 -7.57 -22.65
N GLU A 43 -3.03 -6.75 -22.20
CA GLU A 43 -4.38 -7.22 -21.87
C GLU A 43 -5.32 -7.09 -23.07
N LYS A 44 -5.85 -8.23 -23.55
CA LYS A 44 -6.73 -8.29 -24.72
C LYS A 44 -8.00 -7.47 -24.52
N SER A 45 -8.57 -7.51 -23.33
CA SER A 45 -9.77 -6.75 -22.96
C SER A 45 -9.52 -5.24 -22.85
N MET A 46 -8.26 -4.81 -22.93
CA MET A 46 -7.84 -3.41 -22.90
C MET A 46 -7.10 -3.01 -24.18
N ASN A 47 -7.49 -3.55 -25.34
CA ASN A 47 -6.84 -3.29 -26.65
C ASN A 47 -5.33 -3.62 -26.65
N ASN A 48 -4.94 -4.70 -25.98
CA ASN A 48 -3.54 -5.13 -25.82
C ASN A 48 -2.64 -4.05 -25.19
N ARG A 49 -3.20 -3.18 -24.35
CA ARG A 49 -2.41 -2.19 -23.62
C ARG A 49 -1.51 -2.86 -22.59
N VAL A 50 -0.29 -2.35 -22.49
CA VAL A 50 0.64 -2.63 -21.41
C VAL A 50 0.54 -1.49 -20.40
N MET A 51 0.22 -1.83 -19.16
CA MET A 51 -0.01 -0.86 -18.11
C MET A 51 1.18 -0.78 -17.19
N TYR A 52 1.58 0.45 -16.90
CA TYR A 52 2.58 0.75 -15.90
C TYR A 52 2.03 0.44 -14.49
N TRP A 53 2.76 -0.37 -13.71
CA TRP A 53 2.32 -0.87 -12.41
C TRP A 53 3.37 -0.65 -11.31
N PRO A 54 3.44 0.56 -10.73
CA PRO A 54 4.43 0.87 -9.71
C PRO A 54 4.23 0.07 -8.43
N ARG A 55 5.35 -0.38 -7.83
CA ARG A 55 5.40 -1.03 -6.50
C ARG A 55 6.63 -0.57 -5.74
N GLY A 56 6.46 -0.16 -4.49
CA GLY A 56 7.56 0.32 -3.67
C GLY A 56 8.59 -0.78 -3.40
N ARG A 57 9.85 -0.43 -3.61
CA ARG A 57 11.06 -1.19 -3.30
C ARG A 57 11.93 -0.32 -2.40
N VAL A 58 11.51 -0.13 -1.16
CA VAL A 58 12.14 0.72 -0.14
C VAL A 58 11.60 0.30 1.22
N TRP A 59 12.26 0.67 2.32
CA TRP A 59 11.67 0.48 3.65
C TRP A 59 10.29 1.16 3.74
N GLY A 60 9.27 0.39 4.14
CA GLY A 60 7.85 0.78 4.09
C GLY A 60 7.13 0.28 2.82
N GLY A 61 7.86 -0.11 1.78
CA GLY A 61 7.30 -0.62 0.54
C GLY A 61 6.43 0.42 -0.17
N SER A 62 5.26 0.02 -0.66
CA SER A 62 4.37 0.93 -1.37
C SER A 62 3.73 2.01 -0.48
N SER A 63 3.72 1.88 0.85
CA SER A 63 3.20 2.95 1.71
C SER A 63 4.06 4.20 1.63
N SER A 64 5.37 4.05 1.45
CA SER A 64 6.33 5.15 1.24
C SER A 64 6.16 5.84 -0.13
N LEU A 65 5.44 5.22 -1.07
CA LEU A 65 5.20 5.75 -2.42
C LEU A 65 3.71 6.01 -2.71
N ASN A 66 2.83 5.98 -1.72
CA ASN A 66 1.39 6.12 -1.97
C ASN A 66 0.98 7.60 -2.06
N ALA A 67 -0.27 7.84 -2.44
CA ALA A 67 -0.86 9.18 -2.48
C ALA A 67 -1.37 9.68 -1.12
N MET A 68 -0.97 9.04 -0.02
CA MET A 68 -1.34 9.36 1.37
C MET A 68 -2.84 9.30 1.71
N VAL A 69 -3.68 8.81 0.79
CA VAL A 69 -5.12 8.67 1.01
C VAL A 69 -5.39 7.46 1.91
N TYR A 70 -6.06 7.68 3.03
CA TYR A 70 -6.53 6.63 3.93
C TYR A 70 -8.06 6.61 3.94
N ILE A 71 -8.64 5.52 3.44
CA ILE A 71 -10.06 5.25 3.42
C ILE A 71 -10.24 3.79 3.83
N ARG A 72 -11.15 3.50 4.76
CA ARG A 72 -11.54 2.12 5.09
C ARG A 72 -12.42 1.56 3.98
N GLY A 73 -12.37 0.25 3.75
CA GLY A 73 -13.31 -0.41 2.82
C GLY A 73 -14.77 -0.31 3.29
N ASN A 74 -15.71 -0.64 2.41
CA ASN A 74 -17.11 -0.78 2.81
C ASN A 74 -17.26 -2.02 3.70
N ALA A 75 -18.17 -1.99 4.67
CA ALA A 75 -18.41 -3.14 5.55
C ALA A 75 -18.71 -4.42 4.76
N LEU A 76 -19.49 -4.31 3.68
CA LEU A 76 -19.84 -5.43 2.80
C LEU A 76 -18.63 -6.07 2.11
N ASP A 77 -17.53 -5.34 1.92
CA ASP A 77 -16.31 -5.91 1.34
C ASP A 77 -15.69 -6.95 2.29
N TYR A 78 -15.71 -6.65 3.61
CA TYR A 78 -15.15 -7.51 4.65
C TYR A 78 -16.11 -8.62 5.05
N ASP A 79 -17.40 -8.31 5.17
CA ASP A 79 -18.42 -9.33 5.42
C ASP A 79 -18.44 -10.35 4.27
N GLY A 80 -18.25 -9.88 3.02
CA GLY A 80 -18.06 -10.76 1.85
C GLY A 80 -16.81 -11.63 1.93
N TRP A 81 -15.73 -11.20 2.61
CA TRP A 81 -14.55 -12.07 2.85
C TRP A 81 -14.89 -13.19 3.82
N GLU A 82 -15.62 -12.90 4.88
CA GLU A 82 -16.07 -13.92 5.82
C GLU A 82 -17.01 -14.93 5.16
N GLU A 83 -17.98 -14.45 4.36
CA GLU A 83 -18.86 -15.30 3.56
C GLU A 83 -18.08 -16.19 2.58
N ALA A 84 -16.98 -15.67 2.02
CA ALA A 84 -16.07 -16.42 1.16
C ALA A 84 -15.15 -17.41 1.92
N GLY A 85 -15.27 -17.49 3.26
CA GLY A 85 -14.57 -18.46 4.11
C GLY A 85 -13.41 -17.88 4.93
N ALA A 86 -13.15 -16.56 4.88
CA ALA A 86 -12.17 -15.92 5.74
C ALA A 86 -12.77 -15.65 7.13
N ALA A 87 -12.99 -16.70 7.91
CA ALA A 87 -13.59 -16.59 9.25
C ALA A 87 -12.85 -15.57 10.14
N GLY A 88 -13.60 -14.68 10.80
CA GLY A 88 -13.06 -13.62 11.65
C GLY A 88 -12.51 -12.42 10.89
N TRP A 89 -12.82 -12.30 9.60
CA TRP A 89 -12.52 -11.13 8.76
C TRP A 89 -13.75 -10.27 8.45
N SER A 90 -14.87 -10.48 9.16
CA SER A 90 -16.02 -9.57 9.08
C SER A 90 -15.61 -8.13 9.38
N TYR A 91 -16.41 -7.15 8.96
CA TYR A 91 -16.10 -5.76 9.29
C TYR A 91 -16.06 -5.53 10.80
N ALA A 92 -16.94 -6.21 11.54
CA ALA A 92 -16.99 -6.12 12.99
C ALA A 92 -15.69 -6.60 13.66
N ASP A 93 -15.11 -7.70 13.16
CA ASP A 93 -13.85 -8.25 13.67
C ASP A 93 -12.63 -7.40 13.28
N CYS A 94 -12.67 -6.75 12.12
CA CYS A 94 -11.58 -5.89 11.65
C CYS A 94 -11.59 -4.50 12.31
N LEU A 95 -12.76 -3.99 12.73
CA LEU A 95 -12.92 -2.64 13.26
C LEU A 95 -11.97 -2.28 14.43
N PRO A 96 -11.74 -3.14 15.44
CA PRO A 96 -10.75 -2.87 16.49
C PRO A 96 -9.34 -2.66 15.96
N TYR A 97 -8.95 -3.37 14.90
CA TYR A 97 -7.63 -3.22 14.28
C TYR A 97 -7.51 -1.95 13.45
N PHE A 98 -8.56 -1.57 12.72
CA PHE A 98 -8.58 -0.28 12.02
C PHE A 98 -8.48 0.91 12.97
N ARG A 99 -9.12 0.81 14.14
CA ARG A 99 -8.97 1.81 15.22
C ARG A 99 -7.55 1.84 15.75
N LYS A 100 -6.96 0.67 16.02
CA LYS A 100 -5.57 0.56 16.49
C LYS A 100 -4.53 1.04 15.47
N SER A 101 -4.80 0.92 14.17
CA SER A 101 -3.85 1.29 13.10
C SER A 101 -3.84 2.77 12.74
N GLN A 102 -4.81 3.57 13.24
CA GLN A 102 -4.93 4.98 12.91
C GLN A 102 -4.99 5.84 14.17
N GLN A 103 -4.62 7.10 14.04
CA GLN A 103 -4.95 8.13 15.02
C GLN A 103 -5.78 9.19 14.30
N HIS A 104 -6.99 9.44 14.78
CA HIS A 104 -7.93 10.36 14.16
C HIS A 104 -8.44 11.36 15.20
N GLU A 105 -8.53 12.64 14.83
CA GLU A 105 -8.87 13.73 15.77
C GLU A 105 -10.27 13.57 16.38
N LEU A 106 -11.23 13.01 15.63
CA LEU A 106 -12.58 12.69 16.12
C LEU A 106 -12.65 11.43 17.00
N GLY A 107 -11.51 10.84 17.35
CA GLY A 107 -11.42 9.62 18.14
C GLY A 107 -11.20 8.36 17.29
N GLY A 108 -10.41 7.45 17.86
CA GLY A 108 -10.08 6.11 17.37
C GLY A 108 -10.08 5.13 18.54
#